data_AF-A0A3M1C1Q4-F1
#
_entry.id   AF-A0A3M1C1Q4-F1
#
_cell.length_a   1.000
_cell.length_b   1.000
_cell.length_c   1.000
_cell.angle_alpha   90.00
_cell.angle_beta   90.00
_cell.angle_gamma   90.00
#
_symmetry.space_group_name_H-M   'P 1'
#
loop_
_entity.id
_entity.type
_entity.pdbx_description
1 polymer ?
#
loop_
_entity_poly.entity_id
_entity_poly.type
_entity_poly.pdbx_seq_one_letter_code
_entity_poly.pdbx_strand_id
1 'polypeptide(L)'
;MLALFLPVFLVFLMIGLPVFFALLLSPGLLLWLNGQERDIALLYRNLYNGMDSFPLMALPFFVLAGEVMNRGGITTRLVDFSQALMGHLRGGLAHVNILSSILFAGLSGSAVADTSALGSILI
;
A
#
# COMPACT_ATOMS: atom_id res chain seq x y z
N MET A 1 -16.19 19.81 19.78
CA MET A 1 -15.26 18.65 19.71
C MET A 1 -14.10 18.87 18.74
N LEU A 2 -14.33 19.29 17.48
CA LEU A 2 -13.25 19.47 16.49
C LEU A 2 -12.11 20.42 16.95
N ALA A 3 -12.45 21.50 17.65
CA ALA A 3 -11.47 22.46 18.16
C ALA A 3 -10.51 21.90 19.24
N LEU A 4 -10.92 20.86 19.98
CA LEU A 4 -10.07 20.17 20.96
C LEU A 4 -9.39 18.93 20.37
N PHE A 5 -9.95 18.34 19.32
CA PHE A 5 -9.36 17.21 18.60
C PHE A 5 -8.05 17.59 17.90
N LEU A 6 -8.04 18.71 17.18
CA LEU A 6 -6.89 19.11 16.36
C LEU A 6 -5.62 19.33 17.20
N PRO A 7 -5.65 20.04 18.35
CA PRO A 7 -4.47 20.19 19.20
C PRO A 7 -3.97 18.87 19.79
N VAL A 8 -4.88 18.01 20.29
CA VAL A 8 -4.51 16.72 20.90
C VAL A 8 -3.92 15.78 19.85
N PHE A 9 -4.48 15.76 18.64
CA PHE A 9 -3.95 14.99 17.52
C PHE A 9 -2.54 15.46 17.12
N LEU A 10 -2.34 16.78 17.02
CA LEU A 10 -1.02 17.37 16.72
C LEU A 10 0.01 17.03 17.79
N VAL A 11 -0.35 17.10 19.06
CA VAL A 11 0.56 16.72 20.17
C VAL A 11 0.99 15.26 20.05
N PHE A 12 0.07 14.33 19.75
CA PHE A 12 0.45 12.93 19.53
C PHE A 12 1.38 12.73 18.33
N LEU A 13 1.16 13.45 17.24
CA LEU A 13 2.10 13.42 16.10
C LEU A 13 3.48 13.97 16.46
N MET A 14 3.54 15.07 17.23
CA MET A 14 4.81 15.67 17.66
C MET A 14 5.61 14.78 18.62
N ILE A 15 4.94 13.93 19.40
CA ILE A 15 5.58 12.91 20.26
C ILE A 15 6.13 11.72 19.43
N GLY A 16 5.89 11.71 18.12
CA GLY A 16 6.36 10.65 17.22
C GLY A 16 5.45 9.42 17.20
N LEU A 17 4.21 9.55 17.68
CA LEU A 17 3.25 8.46 17.65
C LEU A 17 2.84 8.19 16.19
N PRO A 18 2.79 6.91 15.74
CA PRO A 18 2.29 6.60 14.41
C PRO A 18 0.88 7.15 14.20
N VAL A 19 0.62 7.69 13.00
CA VAL A 19 -0.63 8.42 12.67
C VAL A 19 -1.88 7.63 13.03
N PHE A 20 -1.86 6.31 12.83
CA PHE A 20 -2.93 5.40 13.21
C PHE A 20 -3.31 5.50 14.69
N PHE A 21 -2.31 5.45 15.60
CA PHE A 21 -2.56 5.56 17.04
C PHE A 21 -3.01 6.97 17.42
N ALA A 22 -2.47 8.00 16.76
CA ALA A 22 -2.88 9.39 17.01
C ALA A 22 -4.36 9.62 16.64
N LEU A 23 -4.81 9.03 15.52
CA LEU A 23 -6.21 9.07 15.08
C LEU A 23 -7.17 8.27 15.96
N LEU A 24 -6.69 7.25 16.65
CA LEU A 24 -7.50 6.45 17.59
C LEU A 24 -7.58 7.12 18.98
N LEU A 25 -6.43 7.53 19.51
CA LEU A 25 -6.33 8.04 20.88
C LEU A 25 -6.87 9.46 21.03
N SER A 26 -6.70 10.33 20.03
CA SER A 26 -7.20 11.71 20.10
C SER A 26 -8.72 11.80 20.31
N PRO A 27 -9.57 11.17 19.48
CA PRO A 27 -11.01 11.18 19.69
C PRO A 27 -11.41 10.29 20.89
N GLY A 28 -10.70 9.19 21.16
CA GLY A 28 -10.96 8.35 22.34
C GLY A 28 -10.79 9.09 23.66
N LEU A 29 -9.71 9.87 23.80
CA LEU A 29 -9.46 10.71 24.97
C LEU A 29 -10.53 11.80 25.13
N LEU A 30 -10.97 12.39 24.02
CA LEU A 30 -12.02 13.39 24.00
C LEU A 30 -13.39 12.84 24.40
N LEU A 31 -13.76 11.66 23.92
CA LEU A 31 -15.01 11.01 24.29
C LEU A 31 -15.02 10.64 25.78
N TRP A 32 -13.87 10.21 26.32
CA TRP A 32 -13.70 9.92 27.73
C TRP A 32 -13.85 11.17 28.61
N LEU A 33 -13.16 12.27 28.25
CA LEU A 33 -13.23 13.54 29.00
C LEU A 33 -14.63 14.18 29.00
N ASN A 34 -15.46 13.90 27.99
CA ASN A 34 -16.83 14.43 27.89
C ASN A 34 -17.90 13.46 28.45
N GLY A 35 -17.50 12.32 29.05
CA GLY A 35 -18.44 11.33 29.59
C GLY A 35 -19.27 10.60 28.52
N GLN A 36 -18.85 10.62 27.26
CA GLN A 36 -19.52 9.99 26.12
C GLN A 36 -18.96 8.59 25.85
N GLU A 37 -18.80 7.78 26.90
CA GLU A 37 -18.14 6.48 26.81
C GLU A 37 -18.87 5.48 25.89
N ARG A 38 -20.19 5.62 25.73
CA ARG A 38 -20.99 4.78 24.81
C ARG A 38 -20.57 4.97 23.34
N ASP A 39 -20.05 6.14 22.97
CA ASP A 39 -19.62 6.43 21.60
C ASP A 39 -18.22 5.88 21.29
N ILE A 40 -17.48 5.39 22.30
CA ILE A 40 -16.21 4.68 22.09
C ILE A 40 -16.44 3.39 21.28
N ALA A 41 -17.61 2.75 21.43
CA ALA A 41 -17.99 1.61 20.60
C ALA A 41 -18.14 1.99 19.12
N LEU A 42 -18.57 3.22 18.81
CA LEU A 42 -18.63 3.74 17.45
C LEU A 42 -17.22 3.96 16.88
N LEU A 43 -16.27 4.40 17.71
CA LEU A 43 -14.86 4.54 17.32
C LEU A 43 -14.26 3.18 16.92
N TYR A 44 -14.48 2.14 17.73
CA TYR A 44 -14.03 0.77 17.40
C TYR A 44 -14.67 0.26 16.11
N ARG A 45 -15.98 0.47 15.93
CA ARG A 45 -16.69 0.08 14.70
C ARG A 45 -16.13 0.80 13.47
N ASN A 46 -15.82 2.09 13.57
CA ASN A 46 -15.22 2.85 12.48
C ASN A 46 -13.81 2.36 12.14
N LEU A 47 -13.02 2.00 13.16
CA LEU A 47 -11.72 1.37 12.97
C LEU A 47 -11.83 0.04 12.22
N TYR A 48 -12.75 -0.81 12.68
CA TYR A 48 -12.99 -2.12 12.08
C TYR A 48 -13.47 -1.99 10.62
N ASN A 49 -14.41 -1.09 10.34
CA ASN A 49 -14.87 -0.82 8.98
C ASN A 49 -13.74 -0.27 8.07
N GLY A 50 -12.79 0.49 8.63
CA GLY A 50 -11.62 0.95 7.88
C GLY A 50 -10.64 -0.17 7.56
N MET A 51 -10.53 -1.17 8.44
CA MET A 51 -9.73 -2.38 8.21
C MET A 51 -10.41 -3.35 7.23
N ASP A 52 -11.74 -3.43 7.26
CA ASP A 52 -12.56 -4.19 6.31
C ASP A 52 -12.69 -3.45 4.97
N SER A 53 -11.53 -3.19 4.34
CA SER A 53 -11.45 -2.55 3.03
C SER A 53 -10.97 -3.55 1.98
N PHE A 54 -11.64 -3.52 0.83
CA PHE A 54 -11.26 -4.34 -0.33
C PHE A 54 -9.76 -4.21 -0.69
N PRO A 55 -9.13 -3.02 -0.66
CA PRO A 55 -7.70 -2.89 -0.93
C PRO A 55 -6.81 -3.62 0.07
N LEU A 56 -7.13 -3.62 1.37
CA LEU A 56 -6.33 -4.32 2.39
C LEU A 56 -6.34 -5.84 2.19
N MET A 57 -7.49 -6.40 1.78
CA MET A 57 -7.57 -7.81 1.40
C MET A 57 -6.93 -8.10 0.05
N ALA A 58 -7.07 -7.20 -0.93
CA ALA A 58 -6.53 -7.38 -2.27
C ALA A 58 -4.99 -7.34 -2.30
N LEU A 59 -4.36 -6.58 -1.40
CA LEU A 59 -2.91 -6.39 -1.37
C LEU A 59 -2.14 -7.71 -1.18
N PRO A 60 -2.45 -8.59 -0.20
CA PRO A 60 -1.89 -9.94 -0.11
C PRO A 60 -2.11 -10.80 -1.36
N PHE A 61 -3.30 -10.74 -1.96
CA PHE A 61 -3.60 -11.53 -3.17
C PHE A 61 -2.81 -11.04 -4.38
N PHE A 62 -2.58 -9.73 -4.54
CA PHE A 62 -1.72 -9.19 -5.59
C PHE A 62 -0.26 -9.55 -5.38
N VAL A 63 0.24 -9.51 -4.13
CA VAL A 63 1.61 -9.96 -3.81
C VAL A 63 1.76 -11.45 -4.12
N LEU A 64 0.78 -12.28 -3.74
CA LEU A 64 0.77 -13.70 -4.06
C LEU A 64 0.73 -13.94 -5.57
N ALA A 65 -0.11 -13.21 -6.31
CA ALA A 65 -0.18 -13.30 -7.76
C ALA A 65 1.16 -12.92 -8.42
N GLY A 66 1.81 -11.85 -7.96
CA GLY A 66 3.15 -11.46 -8.41
C GLY A 66 4.20 -12.55 -8.16
N GLU A 67 4.18 -13.19 -6.98
CA GLU A 67 5.08 -14.30 -6.65
C GLU A 67 4.81 -15.53 -7.52
N VAL A 68 3.53 -15.85 -7.78
CA VAL A 68 3.14 -16.95 -8.69
C VAL A 68 3.60 -16.64 -10.13
N MET A 69 3.47 -15.40 -10.60
CA MET A 69 3.95 -14.99 -11.92
C MET A 69 5.47 -15.10 -12.04
N ASN A 70 6.20 -14.71 -11.00
CA ASN A 70 7.65 -14.87 -10.92
C ASN A 70 8.06 -16.33 -10.99
N ARG A 71 7.52 -17.18 -10.11
CA ARG A 71 7.84 -18.62 -10.09
C ARG A 71 7.36 -19.35 -11.33
N GLY A 72 6.26 -18.91 -11.94
CA GLY A 72 5.74 -19.42 -13.20
C GLY A 72 6.55 -19.00 -14.43
N GLY A 73 7.56 -18.14 -14.27
CA GLY A 73 8.41 -17.63 -15.35
C GLY A 73 7.71 -16.62 -16.28
N ILE A 74 6.53 -16.11 -15.90
CA ILE A 74 5.80 -15.10 -16.67
C ILE A 74 6.59 -13.80 -16.70
N THR A 75 7.14 -13.39 -15.56
CA THR A 75 7.94 -12.17 -15.45
C THR A 75 9.19 -12.23 -16.33
N THR A 76 9.91 -13.36 -16.34
CA THR A 76 11.08 -13.55 -17.21
C THR A 76 10.71 -13.48 -18.68
N ARG A 77 9.62 -14.14 -19.10
CA ARG A 77 9.12 -14.06 -20.49
C ARG A 77 8.74 -12.64 -20.90
N LEU A 78 8.17 -11.85 -19.99
CA LEU A 78 7.86 -10.43 -20.22
C LEU A 78 9.12 -9.58 -20.40
N VAL A 79 10.16 -9.84 -19.60
CA VAL A 79 11.46 -9.16 -19.74
C VAL A 79 12.12 -9.53 -21.07
N ASP A 80 12.15 -10.82 -21.44
CA ASP A 80 12.72 -11.29 -22.71
C ASP A 80 11.97 -10.69 -23.92
N PHE A 81 10.64 -10.60 -23.84
CA PHE A 81 9.82 -9.96 -24.86
C PHE A 81 10.17 -8.47 -24.99
N SER A 82 10.29 -7.76 -23.87
CA SER A 82 10.67 -6.34 -23.86
C SER A 82 12.09 -6.14 -24.39
N GLN A 83 13.02 -7.05 -24.05
CA GLN A 83 14.40 -7.08 -24.54
C GLN A 83 14.45 -7.27 -26.07
N ALA A 84 13.61 -8.14 -26.63
CA ALA A 84 13.51 -8.32 -28.08
C ALA A 84 12.99 -7.07 -28.81
N LEU A 85 12.08 -6.31 -28.18
CA LEU A 85 11.50 -5.10 -28.77
C LEU A 85 12.40 -3.87 -28.69
N MET A 86 13.06 -3.64 -27.55
CA MET A 86 13.74 -2.38 -27.26
C MET A 86 15.24 -2.54 -26.93
N GLY A 87 15.75 -3.77 -26.80
CA GLY A 87 17.10 -4.05 -26.33
C GLY A 87 18.22 -3.61 -27.30
N HIS A 88 17.90 -3.43 -28.58
CA HIS A 88 18.83 -2.98 -29.63
C HIS A 88 18.98 -1.45 -29.70
N LEU A 89 18.19 -0.70 -28.93
CA LEU A 89 18.28 0.76 -28.85
C LEU A 89 19.43 1.18 -27.90
N ARG A 90 20.00 2.38 -28.14
CA ARG A 90 20.95 3.00 -27.19
C ARG A 90 20.24 3.27 -25.87
N GLY A 91 20.76 2.73 -24.77
CA GLY A 91 20.06 2.74 -23.47
C GLY A 91 18.99 1.65 -23.34
N GLY A 92 19.03 0.61 -24.20
CA GLY A 92 18.02 -0.43 -24.32
C GLY A 92 17.60 -1.07 -22.98
N LEU A 93 18.53 -1.34 -22.08
CA LEU A 93 18.20 -1.89 -20.75
C LEU A 93 17.25 -1.01 -19.93
N ALA A 94 17.39 0.31 -20.02
CA ALA A 94 16.47 1.23 -19.33
C ALA A 94 15.07 1.19 -19.95
N HIS A 95 14.98 1.13 -21.29
CA HIS A 95 13.70 1.00 -21.99
C HIS A 95 13.04 -0.36 -21.74
N VAL A 96 13.82 -1.42 -21.64
CA VAL A 96 13.36 -2.78 -21.31
C VAL A 96 12.79 -2.82 -19.90
N ASN A 97 13.44 -2.17 -18.93
CA ASN A 97 12.91 -2.05 -17.57
C ASN A 97 11.57 -1.31 -17.55
N ILE A 98 11.48 -0.16 -18.22
CA ILE A 98 10.25 0.65 -18.29
C ILE A 98 9.13 -0.16 -18.95
N LEU A 99 9.39 -0.77 -20.11
CA LEU A 99 8.39 -1.51 -20.86
C LEU A 99 7.91 -2.75 -20.10
N SER A 100 8.84 -3.50 -19.50
CA SER A 100 8.51 -4.67 -18.67
C SER A 100 7.68 -4.26 -17.45
N SER A 101 8.01 -3.13 -16.83
CA SER A 101 7.25 -2.55 -15.71
C SER A 101 5.84 -2.15 -16.12
N ILE A 102 5.66 -1.52 -17.27
CA ILE A 102 4.33 -1.14 -17.78
C ILE A 102 3.48 -2.38 -18.06
N LEU A 103 4.06 -3.39 -18.72
CA LEU A 103 3.35 -4.64 -19.04
C LEU A 103 2.97 -5.42 -17.78
N PHE A 104 3.88 -5.49 -16.81
CA PHE A 104 3.63 -6.17 -15.54
C PHE A 104 2.58 -5.42 -14.71
N ALA A 105 2.67 -4.09 -14.61
CA ALA A 105 1.69 -3.25 -13.92
C ALA A 105 0.28 -3.37 -14.51
N GLY A 106 0.17 -3.48 -15.85
CA GLY A 106 -1.09 -3.72 -16.53
C GLY A 106 -1.73 -5.08 -16.20
N LEU A 107 -0.92 -6.09 -15.88
CA LEU A 107 -1.39 -7.43 -15.51
C LEU A 107 -1.68 -7.58 -14.01
N SER A 108 -0.83 -6.98 -13.19
CA SER A 108 -0.81 -7.05 -11.73
C SER A 108 -1.84 -6.11 -11.10
N GLY A 109 -2.06 -4.93 -11.69
CA GLY A 109 -2.98 -3.92 -11.17
C GLY A 109 -2.55 -3.29 -9.83
N SER A 110 -1.32 -3.56 -9.38
CA SER A 110 -0.82 -3.15 -8.05
C SER A 110 0.67 -2.82 -8.06
N ALA A 111 1.00 -1.57 -7.73
CA ALA A 111 2.38 -1.09 -7.64
C ALA A 111 3.24 -1.86 -6.60
N VAL A 112 2.61 -2.38 -5.53
CA VAL A 112 3.29 -3.15 -4.47
C VAL A 112 3.68 -4.55 -4.99
N ALA A 113 2.84 -5.14 -5.81
CA ALA A 113 3.13 -6.42 -6.46
C ALA A 113 4.19 -6.27 -7.56
N ASP A 114 4.16 -5.16 -8.30
CA ASP A 114 5.15 -4.86 -9.35
C ASP A 114 6.57 -4.72 -8.76
N THR A 115 6.69 -3.98 -7.65
CA THR A 115 7.98 -3.78 -6.95
C THR A 115 8.54 -5.07 -6.37
N SER A 116 7.68 -5.92 -5.80
CA SER A 116 8.10 -7.22 -5.25
C SER A 116 8.56 -8.18 -6.36
N ALA A 117 7.83 -8.22 -7.48
CA ALA A 117 8.11 -9.17 -8.55
C ALA A 117 9.30 -8.75 -9.43
N LEU A 118 9.25 -7.54 -10.00
CA LEU A 118 10.30 -7.04 -10.89
C LEU A 118 11.57 -6.66 -10.14
N GLY A 119 11.45 -6.16 -8.91
CA GLY A 119 12.60 -5.84 -8.05
C GLY A 119 13.52 -7.06 -7.90
N SER A 120 12.96 -8.25 -7.62
CA SER A 120 13.76 -9.47 -7.44
C SER A 120 14.50 -9.98 -8.69
N ILE A 121 14.09 -9.54 -9.89
CA ILE A 121 14.65 -10.00 -11.17
C ILE A 121 15.58 -8.96 -11.78
N LEU A 122 15.31 -7.66 -11.54
CA LEU A 122 16.00 -6.54 -12.18
C LEU A 122 16.96 -5.79 -11.26
N ILE A 123 16.83 -5.92 -9.93
CA ILE A 123 17.65 -5.25 -8.90
C ILE A 123 18.29 -6.31 -8.00
#